data_AF-A0A9W4R5U3-F1
#
_entry.id   AF-A0A9W4R5U3-F1
#
_cell.length_a   1.000
_cell.length_b   1.000
_cell.length_c   1.000
_cell.angle_alpha   90.00
_cell.angle_beta   90.00
_cell.angle_gamma   90.00
#
_symmetry.space_group_name_H-M   'P 1'
#
loop_
_entity.id
_entity.type
_entity.pdbx_description
1 polymer ?
#
loop_
_entity_poly.entity_id
_entity_poly.type
_entity_poly.pdbx_seq_one_letter_code
_entity_poly.pdbx_strand_id
1 'polypeptide(L)'
;MRVVKNPTYHYDPVKNFQQGKNQRRLVLPSGPNNPVGTVWIALSKPTFGIHGTLEPSKISKASSHGCVRLTNWDAEELAQIVRPGTTVRFIE
;
A
#
# COMPACT_ATOMS: atom_id res chain seq x y z
N MET A 1 -12.32 -1.59 5.88
CA MET A 1 -11.21 -0.71 5.46
C MET A 1 -10.53 -0.16 6.71
N ARG A 2 -9.19 -0.22 6.79
CA ARG A 2 -8.39 0.27 7.92
C ARG A 2 -7.33 1.23 7.40
N VAL A 3 -7.24 2.43 7.98
CA VAL A 3 -6.21 3.42 7.66
C VAL A 3 -5.09 3.33 8.69
N VAL A 4 -3.84 3.27 8.23
CA VAL A 4 -2.65 3.22 9.08
C VAL A 4 -1.67 4.28 8.58
N LYS A 5 -1.39 5.28 9.43
CA LYS A 5 -0.35 6.28 9.19
C LYS A 5 0.99 5.76 9.72
N ASN A 6 2.08 6.08 9.03
CA ASN A 6 3.44 5.60 9.30
C ASN A 6 3.47 4.09 9.58
N PRO A 7 2.99 3.24 8.65
CA PRO A 7 2.83 1.82 8.92
C PRO A 7 4.18 1.12 9.07
N THR A 8 4.27 0.14 9.98
CA THR A 8 5.27 -0.92 9.86
C THR A 8 4.88 -1.82 8.68
N TYR A 9 5.80 -2.04 7.75
CA TYR A 9 5.56 -2.89 6.60
C TYR A 9 5.84 -4.35 6.96
N HIS A 10 4.85 -5.21 6.71
CA HIS A 10 4.97 -6.66 6.88
C HIS A 10 4.79 -7.33 5.52
N TYR A 11 5.76 -8.16 5.15
CA TYR A 11 5.71 -9.01 3.96
C TYR A 11 5.81 -10.48 4.39
N ASP A 12 4.90 -11.29 3.86
CA ASP A 12 4.90 -12.74 4.00
C ASP A 12 4.69 -13.37 2.62
N PRO A 13 5.70 -14.04 2.04
CA PRO A 13 5.62 -14.62 0.69
C PRO A 13 4.58 -15.73 0.55
N VAL A 14 4.07 -16.27 1.67
CA VAL A 14 2.96 -17.25 1.66
C VAL A 14 1.60 -16.55 1.45
N LYS A 15 1.50 -15.27 1.83
CA LYS A 15 0.24 -14.49 1.79
C LYS A 15 0.23 -13.42 0.72
N ASN A 16 1.37 -12.77 0.50
CA ASN A 16 1.56 -11.68 -0.44
C ASN A 16 2.06 -12.24 -1.78
N PHE A 17 1.86 -11.47 -2.86
CA PHE A 17 2.52 -11.74 -4.13
C PHE A 17 4.04 -11.73 -3.93
N GLN A 18 4.75 -12.61 -4.63
CA GLN A 18 6.20 -12.70 -4.50
C GLN A 18 6.87 -11.43 -5.02
N GLN A 19 7.63 -10.76 -4.15
CA GLN A 19 8.39 -9.56 -4.50
C GLN A 19 9.78 -9.95 -5.01
N GLY A 20 9.93 -9.99 -6.33
CA GLY A 20 11.17 -10.41 -6.98
C GLY A 20 11.56 -11.84 -6.58
N LYS A 21 12.78 -12.04 -6.09
CA LYS A 21 13.26 -13.35 -5.61
C LYS A 21 13.12 -13.53 -4.08
N ASN A 22 12.39 -12.65 -3.39
CA ASN A 22 12.29 -12.71 -1.93
C ASN A 22 11.32 -13.81 -1.47
N GLN A 23 11.90 -14.86 -0.87
CA GLN A 23 11.18 -16.01 -0.30
C GLN A 23 11.10 -15.95 1.24
N ARG A 24 11.46 -14.83 1.87
CA ARG A 24 11.51 -14.70 3.33
C ARG A 24 10.52 -13.65 3.82
N ARG A 25 10.00 -13.86 5.04
CA ARG A 25 9.24 -12.82 5.75
C ARG A 25 10.14 -11.62 6.00
N LEU A 26 9.57 -10.42 5.84
CA LEU A 26 10.26 -9.16 6.04
C LEU A 26 9.39 -8.23 6.89
N VAL A 27 10.03 -7.55 7.84
CA VAL A 27 9.42 -6.48 8.62
C VAL A 27 10.30 -5.25 8.48
N LEU A 28 9.74 -4.16 7.95
CA LEU A 28 10.42 -2.89 7.84
C LEU A 28 9.72 -1.86 8.73
N PRO A 29 10.46 -1.05 9.50
CA PRO A 29 9.88 0.06 10.23
C PRO A 29 9.28 1.09 9.27
N SER A 30 8.47 1.99 9.81
CA SER A 30 8.08 3.21 9.11
C SER A 30 9.30 4.04 8.74
N GLY A 31 9.29 4.68 7.56
CA GLY A 31 10.37 5.57 7.14
C GLY A 31 10.62 5.54 5.63
N PRO A 32 11.70 6.18 5.16
CA PRO A 32 11.99 6.36 3.74
C PRO A 32 12.09 5.06 2.93
N ASN A 33 12.48 3.95 3.56
CA ASN A 33 12.62 2.64 2.91
C ASN A 33 11.33 1.82 2.89
N ASN A 34 10.21 2.38 3.36
CA ASN A 34 8.96 1.64 3.48
C ASN A 34 8.22 1.56 2.12
N PRO A 35 7.98 0.37 1.55
CA PRO A 35 7.42 0.22 0.20
C PRO A 35 5.97 0.69 0.09
N VAL A 36 5.27 0.86 1.23
CA VAL A 36 3.91 1.42 1.26
C VAL A 36 3.88 2.90 1.63
N GLY A 37 5.04 3.54 1.78
CA GLY A 37 5.14 4.97 2.06
C GLY A 37 4.62 5.36 3.45
N THR A 38 4.07 6.56 3.54
CA THR A 38 3.61 7.15 4.82
C THR A 38 2.22 6.69 5.23
N VAL A 39 1.45 6.07 4.34
CA VAL A 39 0.06 5.68 4.59
C VAL A 39 -0.27 4.34 3.92
N TRP A 40 -0.97 3.48 4.66
CA TRP A 40 -1.62 2.29 4.14
C TRP A 40 -3.14 2.32 4.41
N ILE A 41 -3.94 2.23 3.36
CA ILE A 41 -5.40 2.11 3.42
C ILE A 41 -5.77 0.70 2.96
N ALA A 42 -6.10 -0.17 3.90
CA ALA A 42 -6.42 -1.57 3.65
C ALA A 42 -7.79 -1.72 2.96
N LEU A 43 -7.83 -2.40 1.82
CA LEU A 43 -9.08 -2.79 1.16
C LEU A 43 -9.68 -4.05 1.79
N SER A 44 -10.88 -4.44 1.36
CA SER A 44 -11.57 -5.65 1.86
C SER A 44 -10.85 -6.94 1.47
N LYS A 45 -10.18 -6.98 0.32
CA LYS A 45 -9.39 -8.14 -0.12
C LYS A 45 -8.06 -8.19 0.66
N PRO A 46 -7.71 -9.33 1.30
CA PRO A 46 -6.45 -9.46 2.03
C PRO A 46 -5.25 -9.11 1.16
N THR A 47 -4.28 -8.38 1.73
CA THR A 47 -3.05 -7.88 1.08
C THR A 47 -3.22 -6.77 0.03
N PHE A 48 -4.45 -6.32 -0.23
CA PHE A 48 -4.73 -5.22 -1.17
C PHE A 48 -4.91 -3.91 -0.41
N GLY A 49 -4.39 -2.83 -0.97
CA GLY A 49 -4.44 -1.51 -0.36
C GLY A 49 -4.26 -0.37 -1.34
N ILE A 50 -4.70 0.81 -0.93
CA ILE A 50 -4.30 2.10 -1.49
C ILE A 50 -3.20 2.64 -0.57
N HIS A 51 -2.06 3.04 -1.13
CA HIS A 51 -0.91 3.38 -0.30
C HIS A 51 0.03 4.39 -0.97
N GLY A 52 0.87 5.03 -0.16
CA GLY A 52 1.95 5.89 -0.63
C GLY A 52 3.09 5.07 -1.26
N THR A 53 4.26 5.66 -1.50
CA THR A 53 5.39 4.90 -2.05
C THR A 53 6.73 5.55 -1.76
N LEU A 54 7.78 4.73 -1.69
CA LEU A 54 9.17 5.21 -1.75
C LEU A 54 9.66 5.46 -3.19
N GLU A 55 8.91 5.00 -4.20
CA GLU A 55 9.30 5.07 -5.62
C GLU A 55 8.30 5.92 -6.43
N PRO A 56 8.25 7.25 -6.25
CA PRO A 56 7.25 8.11 -6.90
C PRO A 56 7.28 8.03 -8.42
N SER A 57 8.45 7.74 -9.02
CA SER A 57 8.62 7.56 -10.46
C SER A 57 7.91 6.31 -11.03
N LYS A 58 7.37 5.44 -10.18
CA LYS A 58 6.59 4.24 -10.57
C LYS A 58 5.08 4.43 -10.49
N ILE A 59 4.59 5.61 -10.10
CA ILE A 59 3.16 5.94 -10.09
C ILE A 59 2.63 5.95 -11.54
N SER A 60 1.36 5.54 -11.71
CA SER A 60 0.68 5.47 -13.02
C SER A 60 1.29 4.52 -14.06
N LYS A 61 2.13 3.57 -13.62
CA LYS A 61 2.68 2.50 -14.47
C LYS A 61 2.00 1.17 -14.16
N ALA A 62 1.71 0.39 -15.21
CA ALA A 62 1.01 -0.91 -15.14
C ALA A 62 1.86 -2.03 -14.48
N SER A 63 2.23 -1.85 -13.22
CA SER A 63 3.12 -2.78 -12.49
C SER A 63 2.68 -3.06 -11.05
N SER A 64 1.49 -2.62 -10.64
CA SER A 64 0.99 -2.96 -9.33
C SER A 64 0.27 -4.30 -9.37
N HIS A 65 0.60 -5.19 -8.44
CA HIS A 65 -0.03 -6.50 -8.30
C HIS A 65 -1.39 -6.38 -7.60
N GLY A 66 -2.20 -5.39 -8.01
CA GLY A 66 -3.53 -5.11 -7.47
C GLY A 66 -3.61 -4.04 -6.38
N CYS A 67 -2.49 -3.49 -5.91
CA CYS A 67 -2.51 -2.31 -5.03
C CYS A 67 -2.55 -1.01 -5.85
N VAL A 68 -3.07 0.08 -5.26
CA VAL A 68 -3.04 1.41 -5.87
C VAL A 68 -1.95 2.22 -5.19
N ARG A 69 -0.97 2.67 -5.98
CA ARG A 69 0.12 3.55 -5.50
C ARG A 69 -0.24 5.00 -5.76
N LEU A 70 -0.10 5.82 -4.74
CA LEU A 70 -0.21 7.26 -4.80
C LEU A 70 1.13 7.88 -4.41
N THR A 71 1.27 9.19 -4.66
CA THR A 71 2.30 9.96 -3.97
C THR A 71 2.01 9.92 -2.46
N ASN A 72 3.02 10.16 -1.63
CA ASN A 72 2.80 10.15 -0.18
C ASN A 72 1.84 11.26 0.26
N TRP A 73 1.91 12.45 -0.36
CA TRP A 73 1.01 13.55 -0.04
C TRP A 73 -0.44 13.27 -0.43
N ASP A 74 -0.70 12.67 -1.60
CA ASP A 74 -2.07 12.29 -2.00
C ASP A 74 -2.62 11.16 -1.10
N ALA A 75 -1.76 10.21 -0.71
CA ALA A 75 -2.17 9.14 0.21
C ALA A 75 -2.52 9.69 1.61
N GLU A 76 -1.77 10.68 2.10
CA GLU A 76 -2.02 11.39 3.35
C GLU A 76 -3.31 12.20 3.32
N GLU A 77 -3.59 12.90 2.23
CA GLU A 77 -4.83 13.63 2.02
C GLU A 77 -6.02 12.66 1.99
N LEU A 78 -5.92 11.58 1.20
CA LEU A 78 -6.97 10.56 1.12
C LEU A 78 -7.27 9.94 2.48
N ALA A 79 -6.23 9.67 3.28
CA ALA A 79 -6.37 9.13 4.64
C ALA A 79 -7.14 10.04 5.60
N GLN A 80 -7.24 11.35 5.33
CA GLN A 80 -8.00 12.28 6.15
C GLN A 80 -9.49 12.27 5.82
N ILE A 81 -9.86 11.92 4.60
CA ILE A 81 -11.24 12.01 4.10
C ILE A 81 -11.97 10.67 4.08
N VAL A 82 -11.26 9.55 3.96
CA VAL A 82 -11.89 8.22 3.92
C VAL A 82 -12.23 7.69 5.32
N ARG A 83 -13.31 6.91 5.41
CA ARG A 83 -13.79 6.32 6.68
C ARG A 83 -14.05 4.83 6.51
N PRO A 84 -13.95 4.00 7.56
CA PRO A 84 -14.36 2.61 7.47
C PRO A 84 -15.77 2.47 6.86
N GLY A 85 -15.90 1.64 5.83
CA GLY A 85 -17.15 1.49 5.07
C GLY A 85 -17.23 2.29 3.77
N THR A 86 -16.29 3.21 3.49
CA THR A 86 -16.20 3.85 2.17
C THR A 86 -16.07 2.78 1.08
N THR A 87 -17.00 2.82 0.13
CA THR A 87 -17.01 1.92 -1.03
C THR A 87 -15.85 2.23 -1.96
N VAL A 88 -15.09 1.20 -2.33
CA VAL A 88 -14.04 1.27 -3.35
C VAL A 88 -14.49 0.43 -4.54
N ARG A 89 -14.48 1.03 -5.72
CA ARG A 89 -14.82 0.38 -6.99
C ARG A 89 -13.68 0.56 -7.98
N PHE A 90 -13.21 -0.55 -8.53
CA PHE A 90 -12.35 -0.54 -9.71
C PHE A 90 -13.27 -0.57 -10.94
N ILE A 91 -13.09 0.38 -11.84
CA ILE A 91 -13.82 0.48 -13.10
C ILE A 91 -12.81 0.33 -14.24
N GLU A 92 -13.26 -0.23 -15.36
CA GLU A 92 -12.51 -0.32 -16.62
C GLU A 92 -12.70 0.96 -17.45
#